data_AF-A0A060CIB6-F1
#
_entry.id   AF-A0A060CIB6-F1
#
_cell.length_a   1.000
_cell.length_b   1.000
_cell.length_c   1.000
_cell.angle_alpha   90.00
_cell.angle_beta   90.00
_cell.angle_gamma   90.00
#
_symmetry.space_group_name_H-M   'P 1'
#
loop_
_entity.id
_entity.type
_entity.pdbx_description
1 polymer ?
#
loop_
_entity_poly.entity_id
_entity_poly.type
_entity_poly.pdbx_seq_one_letter_code
_entity_poly.pdbx_strand_id
1 'polypeptide(L)'
;MGLLQAVLLLSFSIFDRKSILTTDTHTLHIEEILELLPHRYPFLLVDRVLDFEEGRFLRAVKNVSVNEPFFQGHFPGKPILPGVLILEAMAQATGILAFKSVGKLEPGELYYLPGLMKRVLNARSCQAIR
;
A
#
# COMPACT_ATOMS: atom_id res chain seq x y z
N MET A 1 -17.31 15.85 -18.97
CA MET A 1 -16.37 15.90 -17.83
C MET A 1 -16.64 14.69 -16.95
N GLY A 2 -16.16 13.51 -17.37
CA GLY A 2 -16.26 12.30 -16.55
C GLY A 2 -15.28 12.41 -15.40
N LEU A 3 -15.73 12.16 -14.18
CA LEU A 3 -14.89 12.03 -13.00
C LEU A 3 -13.79 10.99 -13.31
N LEU A 4 -12.57 11.44 -13.59
CA LEU A 4 -11.38 10.59 -13.59
C LEU A 4 -11.06 10.26 -12.12
N GLN A 5 -11.89 9.43 -11.51
CA GLN A 5 -11.53 8.73 -10.29
C GLN A 5 -10.87 7.42 -10.72
N ALA A 6 -9.58 7.28 -10.44
CA ALA A 6 -8.86 6.04 -10.66
C ALA A 6 -8.64 5.35 -9.31
N VAL A 7 -8.84 4.04 -9.25
CA VAL A 7 -8.60 3.23 -8.06
C VAL A 7 -7.26 2.53 -8.24
N LEU A 8 -6.26 2.88 -7.42
CA LEU A 8 -4.99 2.20 -7.41
C LEU A 8 -5.05 1.05 -6.38
N LEU A 9 -5.04 -0.19 -6.89
CA LEU A 9 -4.91 -1.38 -6.07
C LEU A 9 -3.44 -1.60 -5.71
N LEU A 10 -3.11 -1.37 -4.44
CA LEU A 10 -1.80 -1.64 -3.87
C LEU A 10 -1.81 -3.09 -3.39
N SER A 11 -1.01 -3.96 -4.00
CA SER A 11 -0.93 -5.36 -3.59
C SER A 11 0.53 -5.80 -3.60
N PHE A 12 0.98 -6.36 -2.48
CA PHE A 12 2.29 -6.99 -2.38
C PHE A 12 2.17 -8.29 -1.61
N SER A 13 2.98 -9.28 -1.99
CA SER A 13 2.98 -10.62 -1.40
C SER A 13 4.41 -11.10 -1.21
N ILE A 14 4.74 -11.51 0.01
CA ILE A 14 6.02 -12.13 0.34
C ILE A 14 5.91 -13.62 -0.03
N PHE A 15 6.25 -13.91 -1.29
CA PHE A 15 6.47 -15.22 -1.91
C PHE A 15 5.94 -16.47 -1.17
N ASP A 16 4.71 -16.87 -1.47
CA ASP A 16 4.31 -18.28 -1.44
C ASP A 16 3.24 -18.53 -2.53
N ARG A 17 3.41 -19.59 -3.33
CA ARG A 17 2.48 -19.97 -4.41
C ARG A 17 1.21 -20.65 -3.90
N LYS A 18 1.04 -20.85 -2.59
CA LYS A 18 -0.13 -21.46 -1.95
C LYS A 18 -0.82 -20.49 -1.00
N SER A 19 -1.75 -19.68 -1.51
CA SER A 19 -2.95 -19.25 -0.77
C SER A 19 -3.78 -18.32 -1.65
N ILE A 20 -4.54 -18.91 -2.56
CA ILE A 20 -5.60 -18.19 -3.30
C ILE A 20 -6.98 -18.52 -2.68
N LEU A 21 -7.02 -19.20 -1.53
CA LEU A 21 -8.24 -19.73 -0.90
C LEU A 21 -8.23 -19.60 0.63
N THR A 22 -7.87 -18.43 1.16
CA THR A 22 -8.20 -18.09 2.56
C THR A 22 -9.58 -17.41 2.58
N THR A 23 -10.50 -17.95 3.37
CA THR A 23 -11.92 -17.54 3.44
C THR A 23 -12.21 -16.42 4.42
N ASP A 24 -11.20 -15.92 5.15
CA ASP A 24 -11.32 -14.79 6.05
C ASP A 24 -10.75 -13.52 5.40
N THR A 25 -11.64 -12.64 4.96
CA THR A 25 -11.27 -11.34 4.37
C THR A 25 -11.10 -10.32 5.49
N HIS A 26 -9.86 -9.91 5.76
CA HIS A 26 -9.59 -8.91 6.79
C HIS A 26 -9.56 -7.50 6.18
N THR A 27 -10.67 -6.78 6.29
CA THR A 27 -10.80 -5.40 5.77
C THR A 27 -10.47 -4.38 6.85
N LEU A 28 -9.86 -3.25 6.47
CA LEU A 28 -9.69 -2.09 7.36
C LEU A 28 -10.25 -0.82 6.70
N HIS A 29 -11.03 -0.06 7.47
CA HIS A 29 -11.57 1.24 7.08
C HIS A 29 -10.65 2.40 7.53
N ILE A 30 -10.98 3.63 7.11
CA ILE A 30 -10.10 4.78 7.27
C ILE A 30 -9.83 5.12 8.75
N GLU A 31 -10.80 4.90 9.62
CA GLU A 31 -10.68 5.13 11.07
C GLU A 31 -9.61 4.23 11.67
N GLU A 32 -9.62 2.94 11.32
CA GLU A 32 -8.62 1.96 11.78
C GLU A 32 -7.23 2.27 11.20
N ILE A 33 -7.17 2.72 9.95
CA ILE A 33 -5.92 3.14 9.32
C ILE A 33 -5.32 4.36 10.04
N LEU A 34 -6.16 5.31 10.46
CA LEU A 34 -5.71 6.51 11.20
C LEU A 34 -5.17 6.19 12.60
N GLU A 35 -5.64 5.10 13.21
CA GLU A 35 -5.09 4.60 14.49
C GLU A 35 -3.77 3.85 14.32
N LEU A 36 -3.57 3.22 13.16
CA LEU A 36 -2.36 2.45 12.86
C LEU A 36 -1.23 3.35 12.35
N LEU A 37 -1.55 4.30 11.47
CA LEU A 37 -0.57 5.17 10.85
C LEU A 37 -0.56 6.56 11.51
N PRO A 38 0.62 7.15 11.76
CA PRO A 38 0.72 8.54 12.22
C PRO A 38 0.46 9.56 11.10
N HIS A 39 0.45 9.13 9.83
CA HIS A 39 0.25 9.98 8.66
C HIS A 39 -1.12 10.67 8.66
N ARG A 40 -1.16 11.94 8.27
CA ARG A 40 -2.38 12.76 8.16
C ARG A 40 -2.40 13.49 6.82
N TYR A 41 -3.55 14.09 6.48
CA TYR A 41 -3.67 14.92 5.29
C TYR A 41 -2.56 16.00 5.27
N PRO A 42 -1.89 16.26 4.13
CA PRO A 42 -2.13 15.71 2.78
C PRO A 42 -1.29 14.47 2.42
N PHE A 43 -0.71 13.76 3.39
CA PHE A 43 0.26 12.68 3.15
C PHE A 43 -0.18 11.29 3.64
N LEU A 44 -1.45 11.12 4.02
CA LEU A 44 -2.06 9.80 4.18
C LEU A 44 -2.59 9.33 2.82
N LEU A 45 -2.01 8.24 2.30
CA LEU A 45 -2.23 7.79 0.91
C LEU A 45 -2.80 6.38 0.81
N VAL A 46 -3.30 5.83 1.91
CA VAL A 46 -4.03 4.55 1.91
C VAL A 46 -5.44 4.79 2.42
N ASP A 47 -6.44 4.56 1.56
CA ASP A 47 -7.85 4.86 1.88
C ASP A 47 -8.60 3.66 2.47
N ARG A 48 -8.22 2.44 2.10
CA ARG A 48 -8.86 1.20 2.57
C ARG A 48 -7.92 0.00 2.44
N VAL A 49 -7.99 -0.95 3.36
CA VAL A 49 -7.42 -2.29 3.18
C VAL A 49 -8.54 -3.26 2.81
N LEU A 50 -8.38 -3.96 1.69
CA LEU A 50 -9.34 -4.93 1.20
C LEU A 50 -9.13 -6.30 1.83
N ASP A 51 -7.88 -6.66 2.10
CA ASP A 51 -7.51 -7.96 2.63
C ASP A 51 -6.05 -7.96 3.06
N PHE A 52 -5.69 -8.76 4.06
CA PHE A 52 -4.31 -8.98 4.46
C PHE A 52 -4.15 -10.30 5.21
N GLU A 53 -2.91 -10.79 5.22
CA GLU A 53 -2.47 -11.90 6.06
C GLU A 53 -1.18 -11.48 6.77
N GLU A 54 -1.19 -11.54 8.10
CA GLU A 54 -0.10 -11.11 8.97
C GLU A 54 1.24 -11.77 8.55
N GLY A 55 2.28 -10.95 8.43
CA GLY A 55 3.62 -11.37 8.02
C GLY A 55 3.76 -11.76 6.55
N ARG A 56 2.69 -11.75 5.75
CA ARG A 56 2.69 -12.30 4.38
C ARG A 56 2.29 -11.33 3.29
N PHE A 57 1.07 -10.79 3.33
CA PHE A 57 0.59 -9.93 2.25
C PHE A 57 -0.42 -8.90 2.75
N LEU A 58 -0.56 -7.80 1.99
CA LEU A 58 -1.63 -6.82 2.19
C LEU A 58 -2.09 -6.27 0.84
N ARG A 59 -3.41 -6.15 0.68
CA ARG A 59 -4.09 -5.55 -0.47
C ARG A 59 -4.85 -4.30 0.00
N ALA A 60 -4.47 -3.14 -0.52
CA ALA A 60 -5.05 -1.86 -0.16
C ALA A 60 -5.47 -1.04 -1.39
N VAL A 61 -6.24 0.01 -1.14
CA VAL A 61 -6.76 0.92 -2.13
C VAL A 61 -6.28 2.34 -1.82
N LYS A 62 -5.79 3.00 -2.87
CA LYS A 62 -5.64 4.45 -2.95
C LYS A 62 -6.55 4.97 -4.07
N ASN A 63 -7.61 5.67 -3.69
CA ASN A 63 -8.45 6.47 -4.56
C ASN A 63 -7.67 7.69 -5.03
N VAL A 64 -7.61 7.85 -6.35
CA VAL A 64 -6.96 8.96 -7.02
C VAL A 64 -8.04 9.89 -7.53
N SER A 65 -8.01 11.14 -7.07
CA SER A 65 -8.98 12.17 -7.43
C SER A 65 -8.26 13.43 -7.89
N VAL A 66 -8.73 14.04 -8.99
CA VAL A 66 -8.23 15.35 -9.46
C VAL A 66 -8.34 16.46 -8.40
N ASN A 67 -9.14 16.26 -7.35
CA ASN A 67 -9.30 17.18 -6.22
C ASN A 67 -8.18 17.07 -5.16
N GLU A 68 -7.14 16.27 -5.40
CA GLU A 68 -5.99 16.17 -4.49
C GLU A 68 -4.96 17.29 -4.74
N PRO A 69 -4.30 17.82 -3.67
CA PRO A 69 -3.53 19.06 -3.76
C PRO A 69 -2.34 18.98 -4.72
N PHE A 70 -1.72 17.81 -4.89
CA PHE A 70 -0.55 17.64 -5.74
C PHE A 70 -0.87 17.72 -7.26
N PHE A 71 -2.13 17.54 -7.66
CA PHE A 71 -2.50 17.65 -9.08
C PHE A 71 -2.47 19.08 -9.63
N GLN A 72 -2.57 20.09 -8.77
CA GLN A 72 -2.41 21.49 -9.16
C GLN A 72 -1.00 21.76 -9.71
N GLY A 73 0.01 21.04 -9.21
CA GLY A 73 1.42 21.18 -9.59
C GLY A 73 1.96 20.06 -10.48
N HIS A 74 1.28 18.92 -10.62
CA HIS A 74 1.81 17.75 -11.32
C HIS A 74 0.82 17.16 -12.34
N PHE A 75 0.63 17.76 -13.50
CA PHE A 75 1.17 19.05 -13.98
C PHE A 75 -0.01 19.97 -14.33
N PRO A 76 0.17 21.30 -14.32
CA PRO A 76 -0.89 22.22 -14.72
C PRO A 76 -1.47 21.86 -16.10
N GLY A 77 -2.79 21.66 -16.17
CA GLY A 77 -3.50 21.24 -17.40
C GLY A 77 -3.36 19.76 -17.77
N LYS A 78 -2.54 18.98 -17.05
CA LYS A 78 -2.36 17.54 -17.27
C LYS A 78 -2.15 16.81 -15.93
N PRO A 79 -3.23 16.42 -15.23
CA PRO A 79 -3.12 15.75 -13.94
C PRO A 79 -2.50 14.36 -14.10
N ILE A 80 -1.33 14.13 -13.50
CA ILE A 80 -0.61 12.85 -13.48
C ILE A 80 -0.26 12.54 -12.04
N LEU A 81 -0.56 11.33 -11.54
CA LEU A 81 -0.18 10.96 -10.18
C LEU A 81 1.37 10.85 -10.11
N PRO A 82 2.05 11.58 -9.20
CA PRO A 82 3.50 11.45 -9.06
C PRO A 82 3.88 10.02 -8.67
N GLY A 83 4.85 9.42 -9.38
CA GLY A 83 5.30 8.04 -9.10
C GLY A 83 5.86 7.86 -7.69
N VAL A 84 6.43 8.91 -7.11
CA VAL A 84 6.90 8.91 -5.71
C VAL A 84 5.77 8.75 -4.70
N LEU A 85 4.56 9.22 -5.00
CA LEU A 85 3.40 9.03 -4.12
C LEU A 85 2.84 7.61 -4.21
N ILE A 86 3.05 6.92 -5.33
CA ILE A 86 2.74 5.48 -5.43
C ILE A 86 3.66 4.70 -4.50
N LEU A 87 4.96 5.01 -4.52
CA LEU A 87 5.95 4.36 -3.66
C LEU A 87 5.67 4.65 -2.17
N GLU A 88 5.32 5.89 -1.84
CA GLU A 88 4.91 6.27 -0.50
C GLU A 88 3.64 5.52 -0.05
N ALA A 89 2.61 5.44 -0.89
CA ALA A 89 1.40 4.69 -0.57
C ALA A 89 1.69 3.20 -0.35
N MET A 90 2.62 2.62 -1.13
CA MET A 90 3.10 1.25 -0.89
C MET A 90 3.84 1.12 0.45
N ALA A 91 4.69 2.08 0.81
CA ALA A 91 5.40 2.07 2.08
C ALA A 91 4.44 2.19 3.29
N GLN A 92 3.40 3.01 3.17
CA GLN A 92 2.35 3.10 4.17
C GLN A 92 1.57 1.79 4.29
N ALA A 93 1.25 1.15 3.16
CA ALA A 93 0.62 -0.17 3.15
C ALA A 93 1.51 -1.25 3.82
N THR A 94 2.84 -1.20 3.63
CA THR A 94 3.76 -2.09 4.36
C THR A 94 3.81 -1.77 5.86
N GLY A 95 3.74 -0.50 6.24
CA GLY A 95 3.64 -0.08 7.64
C GLY A 95 2.39 -0.62 8.32
N ILE A 96 1.23 -0.56 7.66
CA ILE A 96 -0.02 -1.17 8.15
C ILE A 96 0.17 -2.67 8.38
N LEU A 97 0.73 -3.40 7.40
CA LEU A 97 0.96 -4.84 7.56
C LEU A 97 1.92 -5.12 8.72
N ALA A 98 3.01 -4.36 8.83
CA ALA A 98 3.96 -4.51 9.93
C ALA A 98 3.24 -4.34 11.28
N PHE A 99 2.48 -3.27 11.48
CA PHE A 99 1.81 -3.03 12.76
C PHE A 99 0.75 -4.08 13.10
N LYS A 100 0.07 -4.62 12.09
CA LYS A 100 -0.86 -5.74 12.27
C LYS A 100 -0.15 -7.05 12.60
N SER A 101 1.09 -7.25 12.13
CA SER A 101 1.81 -8.52 12.28
C SER A 101 2.72 -8.58 13.50
N VAL A 102 3.35 -7.46 13.87
CA VAL A 102 4.36 -7.41 14.96
C VAL A 102 3.95 -6.52 16.15
N GLY A 103 2.86 -5.76 16.03
CA GLY A 103 2.38 -4.85 17.07
C GLY A 103 2.43 -3.37 16.66
N LYS A 104 1.59 -2.54 17.30
CA LYS A 104 1.54 -1.09 17.06
C LYS A 104 2.80 -0.40 17.59
N LEU A 105 3.16 0.74 16.99
CA LEU A 105 4.23 1.61 17.48
C LEU A 105 3.85 2.26 18.81
N GLU A 106 4.84 2.43 19.67
CA GLU A 106 4.69 3.23 20.88
C GLU A 106 4.64 4.73 20.55
N PRO A 107 4.01 5.58 21.40
CA PRO A 107 3.94 7.01 21.16
C PRO A 107 5.33 7.64 20.97
N GLY A 108 5.61 8.14 19.76
CA GLY A 108 6.88 8.78 19.39
C GLY A 108 7.81 7.91 18.54
N GLU A 109 7.51 6.63 18.32
CA GLU A 109 8.23 5.81 17.35
C GLU A 109 7.74 6.08 15.92
N LEU A 110 8.64 5.94 14.95
CA LEU A 110 8.35 6.22 13.54
C LEU A 110 8.79 5.03 12.67
N TYR A 111 7.93 4.64 11.73
CA TYR A 111 8.27 3.67 10.70
C TYR A 111 8.90 4.39 9.51
N TYR A 112 10.22 4.23 9.36
CA TYR A 112 10.96 4.80 8.24
C TYR A 112 10.96 3.85 7.05
N LEU A 113 10.88 4.40 5.83
CA LEU A 113 11.20 3.68 4.60
C LEU A 113 12.72 3.76 4.36
N PRO A 114 13.51 2.70 4.64
CA PRO A 114 14.97 2.79 4.59
C PRO A 114 15.53 2.72 3.16
N GLY A 115 14.76 2.19 2.22
CA GLY A 115 15.20 2.05 0.83
C GLY A 115 14.21 1.27 -0.02
N LEU A 116 14.34 1.44 -1.32
CA LEU A 116 13.57 0.73 -2.33
C LEU A 116 14.53 -0.08 -3.19
N MET A 117 14.31 -1.39 -3.29
CA MET A 117 15.12 -2.25 -4.13
C MET A 117 14.24 -3.04 -5.09
N LYS A 118 14.63 -3.05 -6.36
CA LYS A 118 13.99 -3.88 -7.38
C LYS A 118 14.62 -5.27 -7.37
N ARG A 119 13.85 -6.29 -7.01
CA ARG A 119 14.24 -7.68 -7.22
C ARG A 119 13.81 -8.13 -8.62
N VAL A 120 14.78 -8.37 -9.50
CA VAL A 120 14.50 -9.04 -10.78
C VAL A 120 14.47 -10.54 -10.50
N LEU A 121 13.26 -11.13 -10.50
CA LEU A 121 13.11 -12.57 -10.41
C LEU A 121 13.39 -13.17 -11.79
N ASN A 122 14.60 -13.71 -11.98
CA ASN A 122 14.84 -14.63 -13.08
C ASN A 122 14.03 -15.90 -12.80
N ALA A 123 13.15 -16.29 -13.73
CA ALA A 123 12.29 -17.47 -13.65
C ALA A 123 13.05 -18.82 -13.68
N ARG A 124 14.32 -18.86 -13.26
CA ARG A 124 15.19 -20.04 -13.26
C ARG A 124 15.12 -20.88 -11.97
N SER A 125 14.40 -20.45 -10.95
CA SER A 125 14.18 -21.27 -9.74
C SER A 125 13.01 -22.26 -9.88
N CYS A 126 12.43 -22.40 -11.07
CA CYS A 126 11.54 -23.51 -11.42
C CYS A 126 12.35 -24.71 -11.95
N GLN A 127 13.31 -25.19 -11.18
CA GLN A 127 13.82 -26.56 -11.31
C GLN A 127 13.41 -27.33 -10.04
N ALA A 128 12.35 -28.12 -10.22
CA ALA A 128 12.04 -29.40 -9.57
C ALA A 128 12.55 -29.59 -8.13
N ILE A 129 11.67 -29.65 -7.12
CA ILE A 129 11.16 -30.94 -6.61
C ILE A 129 12.01 -32.12 -7.12
N ARG A 130 13.07 -32.41 -6.37
CA ARG A 130 13.42 -33.78 -6.02
C ARG A 130 13.31 -33.90 -4.51
#